data_AF-A0A1F4VPK1-F1
#
_entry.id   AF-A0A1F4VPK1-F1
#
_cell.length_a   1.000
_cell.length_b   1.000
_cell.length_c   1.000
_cell.angle_alpha   90.00
_cell.angle_beta   90.00
_cell.angle_gamma   90.00
#
_symmetry.space_group_name_H-M   'P 1'
#
loop_
_entity.id
_entity.type
_entity.pdbx_description
1 polymer ?
#
loop_
_entity_poly.entity_id
_entity_poly.type
_entity_poly.pdbx_seq_one_letter_code
_entity_poly.pdbx_strand_id
1 'polypeptide(L)'
;MVDQSIIDRIQLMLATRRVGIVIPRQSPQEAYAAGLGLALSLKKLSTSIQVFAEDSDFQNDGILNHLPGIELVTSTPPNSEFKISVFGMTGATVKKVGYFLEGDEFQVMVSTGDPIQSNLSSEVTPIQNGWDVSFILVSQSVSLINLQNLMKILPGEKIILTNAELPSQVTLISDTKATSISQLVFGFMGVMGIYPTLESATCLMYGLGVTQAEPEV
;
A
#
# COMPACT_ATOMS: atom_id res chain seq x y z
N MET A 1 -25.14 -7.31 7.46
CA MET A 1 -24.69 -6.61 8.67
C MET A 1 -23.29 -7.10 8.97
N VAL A 2 -22.32 -6.19 9.05
CA VAL A 2 -20.96 -6.54 9.51
C VAL A 2 -21.02 -6.78 11.01
N ASP A 3 -20.41 -7.86 11.49
CA ASP A 3 -20.37 -8.20 12.91
C ASP A 3 -19.60 -7.12 13.69
N GLN A 4 -20.19 -6.58 14.76
CA GLN A 4 -19.59 -5.53 15.58
C GLN A 4 -18.23 -5.96 16.16
N SER A 5 -18.04 -7.26 16.43
CA SER A 5 -16.76 -7.80 16.91
C SER A 5 -15.62 -7.65 15.89
N ILE A 6 -15.93 -7.65 14.59
CA ILE A 6 -14.96 -7.39 13.52
C ILE A 6 -14.58 -5.90 13.53
N ILE A 7 -15.56 -5.02 13.69
CA ILE A 7 -15.33 -3.56 13.75
C ILE A 7 -14.44 -3.20 14.94
N ASP A 8 -14.76 -3.69 16.13
CA ASP A 8 -14.00 -3.43 17.35
C ASP A 8 -12.55 -3.94 17.22
N ARG A 9 -12.37 -5.12 16.61
CA ARG A 9 -11.03 -5.68 16.32
C ARG A 9 -10.25 -4.80 15.35
N ILE A 10 -10.87 -4.32 14.27
CA ILE A 10 -10.20 -3.44 13.30
C ILE A 10 -9.82 -2.11 13.94
N GLN A 11 -10.72 -1.49 14.72
CA GLN A 11 -10.43 -0.24 15.44
C GLN A 11 -9.24 -0.39 16.39
N LEU A 12 -9.19 -1.50 17.15
CA LEU A 12 -8.08 -1.79 18.05
C LEU A 12 -6.74 -1.94 17.28
N MET A 13 -6.77 -2.55 16.09
CA MET A 13 -5.58 -2.69 15.27
C MET A 13 -5.11 -1.36 14.69
N LEU A 14 -6.02 -0.49 14.25
CA LEU A 14 -5.67 0.77 13.59
C LEU A 14 -4.90 1.74 14.50
N ALA A 15 -5.19 1.75 15.81
CA ALA A 15 -4.72 2.78 16.74
C ALA A 15 -3.20 2.80 17.02
N THR A 16 -2.42 1.82 16.57
CA THR A 16 -0.96 1.73 16.88
C THR A 16 -0.09 1.13 15.78
N ARG A 17 -0.64 0.91 14.58
CA ARG A 17 -0.04 0.01 13.58
C ARG A 17 0.42 0.71 12.31
N ARG A 18 1.32 0.03 11.59
CA ARG A 18 1.66 0.31 10.20
C ARG A 18 0.58 -0.29 9.31
N VAL A 19 -0.10 0.55 8.54
CA VAL A 19 -1.23 0.16 7.70
C VAL A 19 -0.81 0.23 6.24
N GLY A 20 -1.06 -0.86 5.52
CA GLY A 20 -0.98 -0.89 4.07
C GLY A 20 -2.34 -0.86 3.44
N ILE A 21 -2.50 -0.10 2.38
CA ILE A 21 -3.65 -0.19 1.49
C ILE A 21 -3.15 -0.75 0.19
N VAL A 22 -3.76 -1.83 -0.26
CA VAL A 22 -3.31 -2.62 -1.40
C VAL A 22 -4.35 -2.55 -2.49
N ILE A 23 -3.89 -2.14 -3.67
CA ILE A 23 -4.65 -2.11 -4.91
C ILE A 23 -4.08 -3.21 -5.82
N PRO A 24 -4.80 -4.33 -5.99
CA PRO A 24 -4.36 -5.44 -6.83
C PRO A 24 -4.17 -5.03 -8.29
N ARG A 25 -3.39 -5.83 -9.01
CA ARG A 25 -3.23 -5.67 -10.46
C ARG A 25 -4.58 -5.67 -11.19
N GLN A 26 -4.69 -4.88 -12.26
CA GLN A 26 -5.87 -4.73 -13.11
C GLN A 26 -7.09 -4.16 -12.37
N SER A 27 -6.86 -3.46 -11.25
CA SER A 27 -7.91 -2.71 -10.59
C SER A 27 -8.28 -1.48 -11.42
N PRO A 28 -9.57 -1.09 -11.47
CA PRO A 28 -10.01 0.13 -12.15
C PRO A 28 -9.43 1.37 -11.45
N GLN A 29 -9.35 2.50 -12.17
CA GLN A 29 -8.90 3.79 -11.62
C GLN A 29 -9.63 4.16 -10.31
N GLU A 30 -10.91 3.81 -10.21
CA GLU A 30 -11.69 3.98 -9.00
C GLU A 30 -11.01 3.37 -7.76
N ALA A 31 -10.43 2.17 -7.87
CA ALA A 31 -9.82 1.49 -6.72
C ALA A 31 -8.62 2.27 -6.18
N TYR A 32 -7.89 2.97 -7.05
CA TYR A 32 -6.81 3.87 -6.66
C TYR A 32 -7.33 5.06 -5.87
N ALA A 33 -8.40 5.69 -6.38
CA ALA A 33 -9.03 6.82 -5.73
C ALA A 33 -9.65 6.43 -4.37
N ALA A 34 -10.29 5.26 -4.29
CA ALA A 34 -10.78 4.68 -3.05
C ALA A 34 -9.64 4.39 -2.06
N GLY A 35 -8.52 3.85 -2.55
CA GLY A 35 -7.32 3.58 -1.74
C GLY A 35 -6.71 4.83 -1.15
N LEU A 36 -6.52 5.86 -1.96
CA LEU A 36 -6.06 7.18 -1.51
C LEU A 36 -7.03 7.81 -0.51
N GLY A 37 -8.34 7.72 -0.79
CA GLY A 37 -9.39 8.18 0.10
C GLY A 37 -9.29 7.54 1.49
N LEU A 38 -9.17 6.22 1.55
CA LEU A 38 -9.00 5.48 2.79
C LEU A 38 -7.68 5.85 3.50
N ALA A 39 -6.58 5.94 2.75
CA ALA A 39 -5.25 6.25 3.27
C ALA A 39 -5.24 7.60 4.00
N LEU A 40 -5.75 8.63 3.35
CA LEU A 40 -5.77 9.99 3.89
C LEU A 40 -6.65 10.09 5.15
N SER A 41 -7.75 9.34 5.20
CA SER A 41 -8.63 9.29 6.36
C SER A 41 -8.02 8.56 7.55
N LEU A 42 -7.29 7.48 7.28
CA LEU A 42 -6.60 6.71 8.32
C LEU A 42 -5.33 7.41 8.82
N LYS A 43 -4.76 8.36 8.07
CA LYS A 43 -3.45 9.00 8.37
C LYS A 43 -3.40 9.64 9.76
N LYS A 44 -4.54 10.03 10.32
CA LYS A 44 -4.65 10.60 11.68
C LYS A 44 -4.73 9.55 12.80
N LEU A 45 -5.02 8.29 12.46
CA LEU A 45 -5.26 7.21 13.41
C LEU A 45 -4.10 6.22 13.52
N SER A 46 -3.25 6.14 12.50
CA SER A 46 -2.15 5.17 12.43
C SER A 46 -0.78 5.82 12.34
N THR A 47 0.25 5.11 12.81
CA THR A 47 1.64 5.59 12.88
C THR A 47 2.30 5.70 11.50
N SER A 48 1.92 4.85 10.55
CA SER A 48 2.45 4.85 9.19
C SER A 48 1.42 4.28 8.22
N ILE A 49 1.23 4.95 7.08
CA ILE A 49 0.35 4.53 5.99
C ILE A 49 1.09 4.56 4.68
N GLN A 50 0.95 3.50 3.91
CA GLN A 50 1.37 3.45 2.52
C GLN A 50 0.29 2.81 1.67
N VAL A 51 0.22 3.26 0.42
CA VAL A 51 -0.64 2.66 -0.60
C VAL A 51 0.27 1.91 -1.56
N PHE A 52 0.05 0.62 -1.75
CA PHE A 52 0.76 -0.19 -2.73
C PHE A 52 -0.18 -0.52 -3.87
N ALA A 53 0.22 -0.13 -5.08
CA ALA A 53 -0.43 -0.51 -6.30
C ALA A 53 0.45 -1.52 -7.04
N GLU A 54 -0.10 -2.68 -7.37
CA GLU A 54 0.66 -3.72 -8.06
C GLU A 54 0.95 -3.36 -9.53
N ASP A 55 0.09 -2.58 -10.18
CA ASP A 55 0.41 -2.01 -11.49
C ASP A 55 1.31 -0.79 -11.35
N SER A 56 2.32 -0.67 -12.21
CA SER A 56 3.15 0.53 -12.34
C SER A 56 2.50 1.62 -13.21
N ASP A 57 1.50 1.24 -14.00
CA ASP A 57 0.97 2.06 -15.10
C ASP A 57 0.06 3.20 -14.63
N PHE A 58 -0.31 3.25 -13.35
CA PHE A 58 -1.10 4.35 -12.78
C PHE A 58 -0.40 5.72 -12.92
N GLN A 59 0.93 5.75 -13.03
CA GLN A 59 1.70 6.99 -13.21
C GLN A 59 1.57 7.58 -14.62
N ASN A 60 1.20 6.76 -15.61
CA ASN A 60 1.02 7.20 -17.00
C ASN A 60 -0.36 7.81 -17.25
N ASP A 61 -1.31 7.59 -16.33
CA ASP A 61 -2.66 8.11 -16.40
C ASP A 61 -2.72 9.44 -15.66
N GLY A 62 -2.52 10.54 -16.40
CA GLY A 62 -2.26 11.88 -15.85
C GLY A 62 -3.30 12.38 -14.85
N ILE A 63 -4.51 11.81 -14.84
CA ILE A 63 -5.59 12.21 -13.93
C ILE A 63 -5.35 11.70 -12.51
N LEU A 64 -4.79 10.50 -12.32
CA LEU A 64 -4.48 9.96 -10.99
C LEU A 64 -3.34 10.73 -10.31
N ASN A 65 -2.42 11.29 -11.09
CA ASN A 65 -1.32 12.13 -10.60
C ASN A 65 -1.78 13.43 -9.93
N HIS A 66 -3.04 13.84 -10.14
CA HIS A 66 -3.62 15.03 -9.52
C HIS A 66 -4.42 14.73 -8.25
N LEU A 67 -4.59 13.45 -7.89
CA LEU A 67 -5.32 13.10 -6.68
C LEU A 67 -4.48 13.43 -5.43
N PRO A 68 -5.09 14.00 -4.38
CA PRO A 68 -4.43 14.19 -3.10
C PRO A 68 -3.83 12.89 -2.55
N GLY A 69 -2.62 12.96 -2.00
CA GLY A 69 -1.97 11.82 -1.38
C GLY A 69 -1.31 10.84 -2.36
N ILE A 70 -1.21 11.17 -3.66
CA ILE A 70 -0.56 10.32 -4.67
C ILE A 70 0.89 9.94 -4.28
N GLU A 71 1.58 10.79 -3.51
CA GLU A 71 2.91 10.54 -2.98
C GLU A 71 2.97 9.36 -2.00
N LEU A 72 1.81 8.90 -1.51
CA LEU A 72 1.69 7.71 -0.66
C LEU A 72 1.67 6.41 -1.48
N VAL A 73 1.49 6.50 -2.80
CA VAL A 73 1.40 5.34 -3.69
C VAL A 73 2.79 4.86 -4.10
N THR A 74 3.06 3.58 -3.90
CA THR A 74 4.28 2.91 -4.34
C THR A 74 3.93 1.67 -5.17
N SER A 75 4.79 1.36 -6.15
CA SER A 75 4.77 0.08 -6.87
C SER A 75 5.70 -0.95 -6.26
N THR A 76 6.37 -0.61 -5.16
CA THR A 76 7.32 -1.49 -4.47
C THR A 76 6.60 -2.21 -3.32
N PRO A 77 6.61 -3.55 -3.28
CA PRO A 77 5.96 -4.30 -2.20
C PRO A 77 6.53 -3.98 -0.81
N PRO A 78 5.73 -4.10 0.27
CA PRO A 78 6.25 -4.04 1.63
C PRO A 78 7.28 -5.17 1.84
N ASN A 79 8.39 -4.87 2.51
CA ASN A 79 9.60 -5.71 2.70
C ASN A 79 10.66 -5.67 1.58
N SER A 80 10.58 -4.76 0.61
CA SER A 80 11.64 -4.59 -0.41
C SER A 80 12.84 -3.77 0.08
N GLU A 81 12.79 -3.28 1.32
CA GLU A 81 13.89 -2.51 1.91
C GLU A 81 14.89 -3.46 2.58
N PHE A 82 16.13 -3.39 2.10
CA PHE A 82 17.24 -4.16 2.65
C PHE A 82 18.15 -3.22 3.43
N LYS A 83 18.55 -3.65 4.63
CA LYS A 83 19.68 -3.03 5.32
C LYS A 83 20.93 -3.81 4.97
N ILE A 84 21.92 -3.12 4.43
CA ILE A 84 23.22 -3.71 4.14
C ILE A 84 24.19 -3.21 5.18
N SER A 85 24.65 -4.14 6.01
CA SER A 85 25.68 -3.87 7.02
C SER A 85 27.02 -4.37 6.48
N VAL A 86 28.00 -3.49 6.43
CA VAL A 86 29.38 -3.81 6.00
C VAL A 86 30.23 -3.90 7.26
N PHE A 87 30.78 -5.08 7.54
CA PHE A 87 31.63 -5.33 8.71
C PHE A 87 33.11 -5.46 8.33
N GLY A 88 34.00 -5.21 9.29
CA GLY A 88 35.46 -5.41 9.10
C GLY A 88 36.27 -4.17 8.73
N MET A 89 35.71 -2.97 8.79
CA MET A 89 36.45 -1.73 8.54
C MET A 89 37.15 -1.19 9.80
N THR A 90 38.19 -1.87 10.26
CA THR A 90 39.09 -1.31 11.29
C THR A 90 40.16 -0.45 10.64
N GLY A 91 40.16 0.86 10.92
CA GLY A 91 41.24 1.77 10.56
C GLY A 91 41.14 2.49 9.21
N ALA A 92 40.13 2.20 8.39
CA ALA A 92 39.88 2.90 7.12
C ALA A 92 38.66 3.83 7.24
N THR A 93 38.81 5.10 6.85
CA THR A 93 37.68 6.04 6.83
C THR A 93 36.83 5.78 5.59
N VAL A 94 35.53 5.47 5.77
CA VAL A 94 34.55 5.41 4.67
C VAL A 94 34.38 6.82 4.10
N LYS A 95 34.74 7.02 2.84
CA LYS A 95 34.55 8.31 2.15
C LYS A 95 33.20 8.39 1.45
N LYS A 96 32.74 7.29 0.87
CA LYS A 96 31.47 7.22 0.13
C LYS A 96 30.89 5.82 0.15
N VAL A 97 29.57 5.72 0.29
CA VAL A 97 28.80 4.51 0.01
C VAL A 97 27.88 4.84 -1.16
N GLY A 98 27.91 4.00 -2.20
CA GLY A 98 27.01 4.07 -3.34
C GLY A 98 26.42 2.69 -3.62
N TYR A 99 25.36 2.67 -4.39
CA TYR A 99 24.75 1.43 -4.89
C TYR A 99 24.43 1.60 -6.37
N PHE A 100 24.41 0.50 -7.09
CA PHE A 100 23.87 0.45 -8.44
C PHE A 100 23.31 -0.95 -8.72
N LEU A 101 22.39 -0.98 -9.68
CA LEU A 101 21.84 -2.21 -10.23
C LEU A 101 22.56 -2.49 -11.54
N GLU A 102 23.17 -3.66 -11.66
CA GLU A 102 23.78 -4.13 -12.90
C GLU A 102 23.17 -5.48 -13.26
N GLY A 103 22.31 -5.48 -14.29
CA GLY A 103 21.45 -6.63 -14.58
C GLY A 103 20.47 -6.91 -13.42
N ASP A 104 20.42 -8.17 -12.97
CA ASP A 104 19.59 -8.63 -11.85
C ASP A 104 20.33 -8.58 -10.49
N GLU A 105 21.55 -8.03 -10.46
CA GLU A 105 22.40 -8.00 -9.26
C GLU A 105 22.44 -6.60 -8.62
N PHE A 106 22.18 -6.55 -7.31
CA PHE A 106 22.32 -5.35 -6.50
C PHE A 106 23.76 -5.26 -5.97
N GLN A 107 24.52 -4.26 -6.44
CA GLN A 107 25.90 -4.05 -6.03
C GLN A 107 26.03 -2.82 -5.12
N VAL A 108 26.72 -2.99 -3.99
CA VAL A 108 27.10 -1.90 -3.08
C VAL A 108 28.58 -1.60 -3.22
N MET A 109 28.90 -0.35 -3.54
CA MET A 109 30.27 0.13 -3.63
C MET A 109 30.60 0.99 -2.41
N VAL A 110 31.65 0.61 -1.69
CA VAL A 110 32.20 1.40 -0.59
C VAL A 110 33.56 1.93 -1.00
N SER A 111 33.70 3.25 -1.09
CA SER A 111 34.97 3.91 -1.37
C SER A 111 35.65 4.34 -0.06
N THR A 112 36.92 3.96 0.10
CA THR A 112 37.73 4.32 1.26
C THR A 112 38.91 5.21 0.88
N GLY A 113 39.45 5.93 1.86
CA GLY A 113 40.64 6.76 1.68
C GLY A 113 41.96 6.00 1.68
N ASP A 114 41.97 4.78 2.22
CA ASP A 114 43.17 4.00 2.51
C ASP A 114 43.10 2.62 1.82
N PRO A 115 44.25 2.02 1.44
CA PRO A 115 44.29 0.67 0.87
C PRO A 115 43.85 -0.36 1.92
N ILE A 116 42.73 -1.04 1.66
CA ILE A 116 42.12 -2.01 2.59
C ILE A 116 42.74 -3.40 2.41
N GLN A 117 43.13 -4.06 3.50
CA GLN A 117 43.19 -5.53 3.55
C GLN A 117 41.76 -6.07 3.75
N SER A 118 41.12 -6.54 2.69
CA SER A 118 39.68 -6.79 2.68
C SER A 118 39.31 -8.20 3.18
N ASN A 119 38.84 -8.29 4.42
CA ASN A 119 37.86 -9.30 4.83
C ASN A 119 36.53 -8.59 5.06
N LEU A 120 35.94 -8.07 3.98
CA LEU A 120 34.62 -7.45 4.01
C LEU A 120 33.60 -8.57 3.96
N SER A 121 32.83 -8.74 5.03
CA SER A 121 31.59 -9.50 4.98
C SER A 121 30.42 -8.52 4.91
N SER A 122 29.52 -8.79 3.97
CA SER A 122 28.22 -8.12 3.90
C SER A 122 27.17 -9.04 4.52
N GLU A 123 26.32 -8.45 5.35
CA GLU A 123 25.08 -9.10 5.77
C GLU A 123 23.91 -8.30 5.20
N VAL A 124 23.06 -8.99 4.44
CA VAL A 124 21.80 -8.45 3.93
C VAL A 124 20.71 -8.90 4.89
N THR A 125 20.25 -8.00 5.73
CA THR A 125 19.10 -8.28 6.58
C THR A 125 17.87 -7.64 5.94
N PRO A 126 16.81 -8.41 5.62
CA PRO A 126 15.55 -7.80 5.24
C PRO A 126 15.07 -6.96 6.43
N ILE A 127 14.79 -5.67 6.19
CA ILE A 127 14.12 -4.88 7.23
C ILE A 127 12.69 -5.42 7.27
N GLN A 128 12.22 -5.87 8.44
CA GLN A 128 10.81 -6.18 8.65
C GLN A 128 9.98 -4.87 8.66
N ASN A 129 9.95 -4.20 7.52
CA ASN A 129 9.07 -3.09 7.19
C ASN A 129 7.76 -3.61 6.59
N GLY A 130 7.20 -4.61 7.28
CA GLY A 130 5.89 -5.13 6.96
C GLY A 130 4.80 -4.29 7.60
N TRP A 131 3.66 -4.19 6.94
CA TRP A 131 2.46 -3.65 7.57
C TRP A 131 1.90 -4.65 8.57
N ASP A 132 1.35 -4.13 9.66
CA ASP A 132 0.71 -4.95 10.67
C ASP A 132 -0.76 -5.24 10.27
N VAL A 133 -1.34 -4.39 9.42
CA VAL A 133 -2.66 -4.55 8.79
C VAL A 133 -2.58 -4.15 7.31
N SER A 134 -3.13 -4.99 6.44
CA SER A 134 -3.27 -4.75 5.01
C SER A 134 -4.75 -4.68 4.64
N PHE A 135 -5.22 -3.52 4.16
CA PHE A 135 -6.52 -3.37 3.52
C PHE A 135 -6.39 -3.64 2.04
N ILE A 136 -7.03 -4.68 1.53
CA ILE A 136 -6.96 -5.05 0.11
C ILE A 136 -8.28 -4.62 -0.54
N LEU A 137 -8.19 -3.71 -1.50
CA LEU A 137 -9.36 -3.17 -2.21
C LEU A 137 -9.60 -3.95 -3.49
N VAL A 138 -10.68 -4.71 -3.55
CA VAL A 138 -10.94 -5.67 -4.63
C VAL A 138 -12.24 -5.33 -5.34
N SER A 139 -12.15 -4.82 -6.57
CA SER A 139 -13.29 -4.69 -7.48
C SER A 139 -13.64 -6.02 -8.14
N GLN A 140 -14.84 -6.10 -8.73
CA GLN A 140 -15.36 -7.27 -9.44
C GLN A 140 -14.45 -7.84 -10.55
N SER A 141 -13.45 -7.08 -11.02
CA SER A 141 -12.55 -7.43 -12.12
C SER A 141 -11.30 -8.23 -11.71
N VAL A 142 -11.01 -8.40 -10.42
CA VAL A 142 -9.74 -9.01 -9.98
C VAL A 142 -9.82 -10.54 -9.96
N SER A 143 -8.83 -11.20 -10.58
CA SER A 143 -8.68 -12.66 -10.56
C SER A 143 -8.40 -13.20 -9.15
N LEU A 144 -9.13 -14.25 -8.74
CA LEU A 144 -8.94 -14.95 -7.46
C LEU A 144 -7.52 -15.49 -7.28
N ILE A 145 -6.88 -15.96 -8.35
CA ILE A 145 -5.50 -16.49 -8.31
C ILE A 145 -4.52 -15.37 -7.96
N ASN A 146 -4.70 -14.19 -8.55
CA ASN A 146 -3.85 -13.02 -8.28
C ASN A 146 -4.02 -12.59 -6.83
N LEU A 147 -5.25 -12.51 -6.35
CA LEU A 147 -5.56 -12.18 -4.97
C LEU A 147 -4.93 -13.17 -3.97
N GLN A 148 -4.97 -14.48 -4.25
CA GLN A 148 -4.33 -15.49 -3.41
C GLN A 148 -2.80 -15.35 -3.37
N ASN A 149 -2.16 -15.04 -4.49
CA ASN A 149 -0.72 -14.84 -4.54
C ASN A 149 -0.31 -13.56 -3.79
N LEU A 150 -1.06 -12.48 -3.99
CA LEU A 150 -0.90 -11.22 -3.26
C LEU A 150 -1.03 -11.42 -1.74
N MET A 151 -2.04 -12.16 -1.30
CA MET A 151 -2.20 -12.47 0.13
C MET A 151 -1.04 -13.28 0.73
N LYS A 152 -0.27 -14.04 -0.06
CA LYS A 152 0.89 -14.79 0.46
C LYS A 152 2.09 -13.88 0.73
N ILE A 153 2.26 -12.82 -0.06
CA ILE A 153 3.40 -11.90 0.07
C ILE A 153 3.15 -10.80 1.11
N LEU A 154 1.88 -10.47 1.35
CA LEU A 154 1.52 -9.41 2.30
C LEU A 154 1.71 -9.86 3.75
N PRO A 155 2.43 -9.07 4.57
CA PRO A 155 2.56 -9.31 5.99
C PRO A 155 1.30 -8.87 6.77
N GLY A 156 1.21 -9.31 8.02
CA GLY A 156 0.18 -8.86 8.96
C GLY A 156 -1.23 -9.39 8.68
N GLU A 157 -2.20 -8.77 9.34
CA GLU A 157 -3.62 -9.10 9.20
C GLU A 157 -4.18 -8.55 7.89
N LYS A 158 -4.99 -9.35 7.17
CA LYS A 158 -5.55 -8.99 5.87
C LYS A 158 -7.03 -8.75 6.00
N ILE A 159 -7.47 -7.56 5.58
CA ILE A 159 -8.87 -7.17 5.54
C ILE A 159 -9.19 -6.87 4.09
N ILE A 160 -10.12 -7.62 3.51
CA ILE A 160 -10.52 -7.43 2.12
C ILE A 160 -11.79 -6.59 2.10
N LEU A 161 -11.75 -5.46 1.40
CA LEU A 161 -12.93 -4.68 1.05
C LEU A 161 -13.29 -4.99 -0.40
N THR A 162 -14.48 -5.52 -0.63
CA THR A 162 -14.92 -5.89 -1.98
C THR A 162 -16.39 -5.60 -2.25
N ASN A 163 -16.70 -5.20 -3.48
CA ASN A 163 -18.08 -5.15 -3.99
C ASN A 163 -18.41 -6.40 -4.83
N ALA A 164 -17.64 -7.47 -4.68
CA ALA A 164 -17.79 -8.75 -5.35
C ALA A 164 -18.04 -9.88 -4.33
N GLU A 165 -18.57 -11.00 -4.81
CA GLU A 165 -18.61 -12.23 -4.02
C GLU A 165 -17.24 -12.90 -4.05
N LEU A 166 -16.62 -13.07 -2.87
CA LEU A 166 -15.36 -13.76 -2.69
C LEU A 166 -15.54 -15.01 -1.80
N PRO A 167 -14.74 -16.07 -2.00
CA PRO A 167 -14.79 -17.27 -1.16
C PRO A 167 -14.42 -16.98 0.31
N SER A 168 -15.06 -17.70 1.23
CA SER A 168 -15.23 -17.39 2.67
C SER A 168 -13.98 -17.50 3.58
N GLN A 169 -12.76 -17.57 3.04
CA GLN A 169 -11.57 -17.91 3.83
C GLN A 169 -10.80 -16.71 4.41
N VAL A 170 -11.33 -15.49 4.30
CA VAL A 170 -10.63 -14.25 4.70
C VAL A 170 -11.58 -13.30 5.43
N THR A 171 -11.07 -12.46 6.33
CA THR A 171 -11.83 -11.35 6.94
C THR A 171 -12.29 -10.41 5.82
N LEU A 172 -13.58 -10.49 5.51
CA LEU A 172 -14.21 -9.86 4.36
C LEU A 172 -15.18 -8.79 4.83
N ILE A 173 -15.05 -7.59 4.27
CA ILE A 173 -16.06 -6.54 4.34
C ILE A 173 -16.59 -6.39 2.92
N SER A 174 -17.76 -6.97 2.68
CA SER A 174 -18.39 -6.94 1.37
C SER A 174 -19.72 -6.21 1.36
N ASP A 175 -19.94 -5.45 0.30
CA ASP A 175 -21.25 -4.94 -0.09
C ASP A 175 -21.40 -5.10 -1.60
N THR A 176 -22.08 -6.17 -2.02
CA THR A 176 -22.34 -6.45 -3.44
C THR A 176 -23.33 -5.46 -4.08
N LYS A 177 -23.99 -4.62 -3.29
CA LYS A 177 -24.86 -3.55 -3.79
C LYS A 177 -24.13 -2.24 -4.01
N ALA A 178 -22.91 -2.10 -3.51
CA ALA A 178 -22.09 -0.93 -3.80
C ALA A 178 -21.75 -0.91 -5.29
N THR A 179 -22.12 0.16 -5.99
CA THR A 179 -21.85 0.32 -7.43
C THR A 179 -20.38 0.57 -7.71
N SER A 180 -19.59 0.75 -6.66
CA SER A 180 -18.28 1.36 -6.69
C SER A 180 -17.48 0.94 -5.43
N ILE A 181 -16.17 0.72 -5.54
CA ILE A 181 -15.30 0.47 -4.38
C ILE A 181 -15.18 1.71 -3.49
N SER A 182 -15.23 2.92 -4.07
CA SER A 182 -15.25 4.17 -3.31
C SER A 182 -16.48 4.27 -2.42
N GLN A 183 -17.65 3.84 -2.91
CA GLN A 183 -18.88 3.76 -2.11
C GLN A 183 -18.72 2.80 -0.93
N LEU A 184 -18.15 1.61 -1.18
CA LEU A 184 -17.88 0.63 -0.13
C LEU A 184 -16.91 1.19 0.92
N VAL A 185 -15.82 1.82 0.49
CA VAL A 185 -14.83 2.44 1.39
C VAL A 185 -15.49 3.53 2.23
N PHE A 186 -16.31 4.40 1.63
CA PHE A 186 -17.06 5.42 2.36
C PHE A 186 -18.00 4.82 3.40
N GLY A 187 -18.75 3.78 3.03
CA GLY A 187 -19.62 3.04 3.96
C GLY A 187 -18.84 2.41 5.11
N PHE A 188 -17.70 1.76 4.80
CA PHE A 188 -16.80 1.20 5.80
C PHE A 188 -16.30 2.27 6.77
N MET A 189 -15.84 3.42 6.27
CA MET A 189 -15.41 4.53 7.11
C MET A 189 -16.51 5.01 8.06
N GLY A 190 -17.75 5.11 7.57
CA GLY A 190 -18.91 5.46 8.39
C GLY A 190 -19.14 4.47 9.53
N VAL A 191 -19.06 3.16 9.27
CA VAL A 191 -19.17 2.11 10.31
C VAL A 191 -18.02 2.19 11.31
N MET A 192 -16.83 2.54 10.86
CA MET A 192 -15.64 2.70 11.70
C MET A 192 -15.63 4.00 12.51
N GLY A 193 -16.58 4.92 12.27
CA GLY A 193 -16.60 6.26 12.87
C GLY A 193 -15.49 7.17 12.35
N ILE A 194 -14.96 6.89 11.16
CA ILE A 194 -13.90 7.66 10.50
C ILE A 194 -14.55 8.66 9.55
N TYR A 195 -14.28 9.95 9.77
CA TYR A 195 -14.83 11.01 8.92
C TYR A 195 -13.81 11.41 7.84
N PRO A 196 -14.21 11.46 6.55
CA PRO A 196 -13.32 11.88 5.49
C PRO A 196 -12.88 13.33 5.66
N THR A 197 -11.60 13.58 5.44
CA THR A 197 -11.08 14.94 5.20
C THR A 197 -11.53 15.43 3.83
N LEU A 198 -11.35 16.73 3.53
CA LEU A 198 -11.61 17.26 2.19
C LEU A 198 -10.85 16.48 1.12
N GLU A 199 -9.55 16.26 1.34
CA GLU A 199 -8.69 15.50 0.42
C GLU A 199 -9.17 14.05 0.23
N SER A 200 -9.51 13.37 1.33
CA SER A 200 -10.08 12.02 1.27
C SER A 200 -11.40 11.99 0.51
N ALA A 201 -12.29 12.95 0.77
CA ALA A 201 -13.57 13.07 0.08
C ALA A 201 -13.38 13.34 -1.42
N THR A 202 -12.42 14.18 -1.81
CA THR A 202 -12.08 14.42 -3.23
C THR A 202 -11.69 13.12 -3.92
N CYS A 203 -10.83 12.30 -3.31
CA CYS A 203 -10.44 11.00 -3.86
C CYS A 203 -11.64 10.05 -3.98
N LEU A 204 -12.48 9.95 -2.94
CA LEU A 204 -13.67 9.08 -2.98
C LEU A 204 -14.69 9.54 -4.04
N MET A 205 -14.89 10.85 -4.19
CA MET A 205 -15.80 11.43 -5.19
C MET A 205 -15.31 11.22 -6.62
N TYR A 206 -13.99 11.25 -6.85
CA TYR A 206 -13.40 10.89 -8.13
C TYR A 206 -13.74 9.44 -8.50
N GLY A 207 -13.56 8.50 -7.57
CA GLY A 207 -13.86 7.09 -7.81
C GLY A 207 -15.36 6.80 -7.99
N LEU A 208 -16.25 7.66 -7.48
CA LEU A 208 -17.68 7.61 -7.75
C LEU A 208 -18.08 8.19 -9.12
N GLY A 209 -17.14 8.78 -9.88
CA GLY A 209 -17.40 9.41 -11.18
C GLY A 209 -18.11 10.76 -11.10
N VAL A 210 -18.25 11.36 -9.91
CA VAL A 210 -18.98 12.62 -9.72
C VAL A 210 -18.21 13.83 -10.30
N THR A 211 -16.94 13.65 -10.67
CA THR A 211 -16.12 14.67 -11.35
C THR A 211 -16.21 14.64 -12.88
N GLN A 212 -17.03 13.76 -13.48
CA GLN A 212 -17.29 13.72 -14.93
C GLN A 212 -18.69 14.23 -15.29
N ALA A 213 -19.07 15.40 -14.79
CA ALA A 213 -20.08 16.18 -15.48
C ALA A 213 -19.39 16.81 -16.71
N GLU A 214 -19.41 16.11 -17.84
CA GLU A 214 -19.17 16.77 -19.13
C GLU A 214 -20.21 17.91 -19.26
N PRO A 215 -19.80 19.15 -19.57
CA PRO A 215 -20.76 20.15 -19.98
C PRO A 215 -21.37 19.67 -21.30
N GLU A 216 -22.67 19.39 -21.32
CA GLU A 216 -23.42 19.24 -22.56
C GLU A 216 -23.20 20.51 -23.41
N VAL A 217 -22.59 20.35 -24.59
CA VAL A 217 -22.50 21.36 -25.64
C VAL A 217 -23.39 20.93 -26.80
#